data_AF-A0A359C8H0-F1
#
_entry.id   AF-A0A359C8H0-F1
#
_cell.length_a   1.000
_cell.length_b   1.000
_cell.length_c   1.000
_cell.angle_alpha   90.00
_cell.angle_beta   90.00
_cell.angle_gamma   90.00
#
_symmetry.space_group_name_H-M   'P 1'
#
loop_
_entity.id
_entity.type
_entity.pdbx_description
1 polymer ?
#
loop_
_entity_poly.entity_id
_entity_poly.type
_entity_poly.pdbx_seq_one_letter_code
_entity_poly.pdbx_strand_id
1 'polypeptide(L)'
;MTTYPASEVAPLALLGKSLVSFDAKNNPGCRNELVRFLASYPKDPRADNVRETIALLDKNQPLPRKSPVLAGVLSAIVPGSGYMYAGRTGDGITALIVNGLFIAGTVVAIHQENYAVAAIVGGIGLPFYVGNIYGSANAATKWNIGVRKDLRGKIAVSLDYRF
;
A
#
# COMPACT_ATOMS: atom_id res chain seq x y z
N MET A 1 -40.38 -13.79 -4.29
CA MET A 1 -39.97 -13.58 -2.88
C MET A 1 -39.37 -14.87 -2.37
N THR A 2 -38.07 -15.06 -2.50
CA THR A 2 -37.37 -16.19 -1.88
C THR A 2 -37.00 -15.77 -0.46
N THR A 3 -37.88 -16.05 0.49
CA THR A 3 -37.56 -16.04 1.92
C THR A 3 -36.47 -17.08 2.14
N TYR A 4 -35.24 -16.61 2.33
CA TYR A 4 -34.14 -17.47 2.76
C TYR A 4 -34.54 -18.15 4.07
N PRO A 5 -34.21 -19.44 4.25
CA PRO A 5 -34.51 -20.13 5.50
C PRO A 5 -33.90 -19.36 6.67
N ALA A 6 -34.56 -19.40 7.83
CA ALA A 6 -34.13 -18.80 9.09
C ALA A 6 -32.85 -19.48 9.62
N SER A 7 -31.77 -19.37 8.87
CA SER A 7 -30.44 -19.86 9.21
C SER A 7 -29.64 -18.69 9.76
N GLU A 8 -29.18 -18.86 11.00
CA GLU A 8 -28.29 -17.94 11.70
C GLU A 8 -26.96 -17.71 10.95
N VAL A 9 -26.58 -18.65 10.07
CA VAL A 9 -25.28 -18.67 9.38
C VAL A 9 -25.29 -17.94 8.03
N ALA A 10 -26.45 -17.85 7.38
CA ALA A 10 -26.55 -17.28 6.03
C ALA A 10 -26.19 -15.77 5.95
N PRO A 11 -26.58 -14.91 6.92
CA PRO A 11 -26.14 -13.52 6.96
C PRO A 11 -24.61 -13.39 7.12
N LEU A 12 -24.01 -14.21 7.99
CA LEU A 12 -22.57 -14.25 8.22
C LEU A 12 -21.79 -14.67 6.96
N ALA A 13 -22.31 -15.64 6.20
CA ALA A 13 -21.69 -16.08 4.96
C ALA A 13 -21.61 -14.96 3.90
N LEU A 14 -22.64 -14.11 3.80
CA LEU A 14 -22.63 -12.95 2.91
C LEU A 14 -21.58 -11.90 3.34
N LEU A 15 -21.46 -11.64 4.65
CA LEU A 15 -20.43 -10.75 5.18
C LEU A 15 -19.02 -11.29 4.91
N GLY A 16 -18.77 -12.58 5.17
CA GLY A 16 -17.49 -13.22 4.88
C GLY A 16 -17.15 -13.18 3.38
N LYS A 17 -18.12 -13.45 2.51
CA LYS A 17 -17.95 -13.35 1.06
C LYS A 17 -17.67 -11.92 0.58
N SER A 18 -18.25 -10.92 1.25
CA SER A 18 -17.96 -9.51 0.98
C SER A 18 -16.49 -9.16 1.29
N LEU A 19 -15.95 -9.66 2.41
CA LEU A 19 -14.55 -9.47 2.81
C LEU A 19 -13.60 -10.19 1.85
N VAL A 20 -13.93 -11.42 1.46
CA VAL A 20 -13.14 -12.17 0.45
C VAL A 20 -13.14 -11.41 -0.89
N SER A 21 -14.28 -10.84 -1.29
CA SER A 21 -14.36 -10.04 -2.51
C SER A 21 -13.51 -8.75 -2.43
N PHE A 22 -13.45 -8.12 -1.26
CA PHE A 22 -12.58 -6.97 -1.02
C PHE A 22 -11.09 -7.34 -1.08
N ASP A 23 -10.72 -8.49 -0.48
CA ASP A 23 -9.36 -9.02 -0.48
C ASP A 23 -8.91 -9.40 -1.90
N ALA A 24 -9.83 -9.89 -2.74
CA ALA A 24 -9.63 -10.13 -4.16
C ALA A 24 -9.50 -8.84 -5.02
N LYS A 25 -9.44 -7.66 -4.39
CA LYS A 25 -9.45 -6.33 -5.03
C LYS A 25 -10.70 -6.06 -5.88
N ASN A 26 -11.76 -6.84 -5.69
CA ASN A 26 -13.05 -6.69 -6.36
C ASN A 26 -13.98 -5.82 -5.50
N ASN A 27 -13.71 -4.52 -5.47
CA ASN A 27 -14.54 -3.56 -4.73
C ASN A 27 -16.02 -3.56 -5.18
N PRO A 28 -16.37 -3.64 -6.49
CA PRO A 28 -17.76 -3.76 -6.92
C PRO A 28 -18.42 -5.06 -6.41
N GLY A 29 -17.69 -6.17 -6.42
CA GLY A 29 -18.15 -7.45 -5.86
C GLY A 29 -18.44 -7.34 -4.36
N CYS A 30 -17.51 -6.75 -3.59
CA CYS A 30 -17.72 -6.49 -2.16
C CYS A 30 -19.00 -5.70 -1.90
N ARG A 31 -19.17 -4.58 -2.62
CA ARG A 31 -20.37 -3.73 -2.52
C ARG A 31 -21.65 -4.49 -2.86
N ASN A 32 -21.65 -5.28 -3.94
CA ASN A 32 -22.81 -6.03 -4.37
C ASN A 32 -23.25 -7.08 -3.34
N GLU A 33 -22.30 -7.75 -2.67
CA GLU A 33 -22.63 -8.70 -1.60
C GLU A 33 -23.19 -8.00 -0.34
N LEU A 34 -22.68 -6.80 0.01
CA LEU A 34 -23.25 -5.98 1.09
C LEU A 34 -24.66 -5.48 0.77
N VAL A 35 -24.92 -5.05 -0.47
CA VAL A 35 -26.26 -4.67 -0.92
C VAL A 35 -27.22 -5.87 -0.88
N ARG A 36 -26.75 -7.07 -1.26
CA ARG A 36 -27.54 -8.31 -1.16
C ARG A 36 -27.88 -8.65 0.29
N PHE A 37 -26.96 -8.42 1.23
CA PHE A 37 -27.23 -8.57 2.66
C PHE A 37 -28.38 -7.67 3.09
N LEU A 38 -28.34 -6.37 2.75
CA LEU A 38 -29.40 -5.42 3.12
C LEU A 38 -30.77 -5.76 2.51
N ALA A 39 -30.78 -6.28 1.28
CA ALA A 39 -32.00 -6.69 0.60
C ALA A 39 -32.61 -7.98 1.20
N SER A 40 -31.77 -8.90 1.66
CA SER A 40 -32.18 -10.23 2.15
C SER A 40 -32.48 -10.23 3.66
N TYR A 41 -31.78 -9.41 4.43
CA TYR A 41 -31.84 -9.36 5.90
C TYR A 41 -32.01 -7.93 6.44
N PRO A 42 -33.10 -7.22 6.07
CA PRO A 42 -33.30 -5.81 6.45
C PRO A 42 -33.52 -5.57 7.95
N LYS A 43 -33.85 -6.61 8.72
CA LYS A 43 -34.10 -6.55 10.17
C LYS A 43 -32.93 -7.06 11.01
N ASP A 44 -31.81 -7.44 10.37
CA ASP A 44 -30.63 -7.89 11.08
C ASP A 44 -29.99 -6.72 11.85
N PRO A 45 -29.55 -6.90 13.12
CA PRO A 45 -28.88 -5.86 13.89
C PRO A 45 -27.67 -5.24 13.18
N ARG A 46 -27.02 -5.97 12.26
CA ARG A 46 -25.86 -5.52 11.48
C ARG A 46 -26.24 -4.73 10.22
N ALA A 47 -27.52 -4.54 9.91
CA ALA A 47 -27.93 -3.80 8.71
C ALA A 47 -27.41 -2.35 8.72
N ASP A 48 -27.40 -1.67 9.87
CA ASP A 48 -26.88 -0.31 9.97
C ASP A 48 -25.36 -0.26 9.77
N ASN A 49 -24.64 -1.21 10.37
CA ASN A 49 -23.21 -1.43 10.17
C ASN A 49 -22.84 -1.70 8.69
N VAL A 50 -23.66 -2.47 7.98
CA VAL A 50 -23.48 -2.75 6.56
C VAL A 50 -23.70 -1.50 5.71
N ARG A 51 -24.68 -0.66 6.05
CA ARG A 51 -24.89 0.64 5.38
C ARG A 51 -23.69 1.56 5.58
N GLU A 52 -23.16 1.64 6.80
CA GLU A 52 -21.95 2.40 7.09
C GLU A 52 -20.76 1.90 6.27
N THR A 53 -20.60 0.57 6.19
CA THR A 53 -19.53 -0.06 5.40
C THR A 53 -19.61 0.28 3.91
N ILE A 54 -20.82 0.29 3.33
CA ILE A 54 -21.03 0.72 1.95
C ILE A 54 -20.64 2.20 1.79
N ALA A 55 -21.05 3.06 2.71
CA ALA A 55 -20.69 4.48 2.68
C ALA A 55 -19.16 4.69 2.79
N LEU A 56 -18.48 3.89 3.64
CA LEU A 56 -17.02 3.89 3.75
C LEU A 56 -16.33 3.43 2.45
N LEU A 57 -16.86 2.41 1.79
CA LEU A 57 -16.36 1.93 0.50
C LEU A 57 -16.54 2.96 -0.61
N ASP A 58 -17.70 3.60 -0.68
CA ASP A 58 -18.03 4.60 -1.69
C ASP A 58 -17.19 5.88 -1.47
N LYS A 59 -17.00 6.32 -0.22
CA LYS A 59 -16.16 7.48 0.12
C LYS A 59 -14.68 7.30 -0.19
N ASN A 60 -14.16 6.07 -0.11
CA ASN A 60 -12.74 5.77 -0.32
C ASN A 60 -12.42 5.23 -1.72
N GLN A 61 -13.30 5.45 -2.71
CA GLN A 61 -13.06 5.09 -4.11
C GLN A 61 -12.79 6.31 -5.00
N PRO A 62 -11.65 6.35 -5.73
CA PRO A 62 -10.55 5.38 -5.71
C PRO A 62 -9.69 5.50 -4.44
N LEU A 63 -9.15 4.37 -3.95
CA LEU A 63 -8.18 4.41 -2.85
C LEU A 63 -6.97 5.23 -3.30
N PRO A 64 -6.41 6.09 -2.43
CA PRO A 64 -5.21 6.84 -2.78
C PRO A 64 -4.06 5.88 -3.05
N ARG A 65 -3.29 6.15 -4.10
CA ARG A 65 -2.17 5.31 -4.54
C ARG A 65 -0.95 6.16 -4.88
N LYS A 66 0.22 5.66 -4.48
CA LYS A 66 1.52 6.18 -4.87
C LYS A 66 2.12 5.33 -5.99
N SER A 67 2.78 5.98 -6.95
CA SER A 67 3.41 5.29 -8.08
C SER A 67 4.80 4.75 -7.69
N PRO A 68 5.04 3.42 -7.77
CA PRO A 68 6.36 2.84 -7.53
C PRO A 68 7.42 3.30 -8.54
N VAL A 69 7.01 3.43 -9.80
CA VAL A 69 7.91 3.90 -10.87
C VAL A 69 8.34 5.33 -10.60
N LEU A 70 7.39 6.21 -10.25
CA LEU A 70 7.71 7.60 -9.91
C LEU A 70 8.66 7.67 -8.71
N ALA A 71 8.41 6.87 -7.66
CA ALA A 71 9.29 6.81 -6.50
C ALA A 71 10.72 6.37 -6.88
N GLY A 72 10.86 5.38 -7.77
CA GLY A 72 12.15 4.96 -8.30
C GLY A 72 12.86 6.06 -9.09
N VAL A 73 12.15 6.71 -10.03
CA VAL A 73 12.69 7.79 -10.86
C VAL A 73 13.14 8.98 -10.02
N LEU A 74 12.34 9.39 -9.03
CA LEU A 74 12.72 10.44 -8.09
C LEU A 74 14.04 10.08 -7.40
N SER A 75 14.14 8.88 -6.84
CA SER A 75 15.35 8.41 -6.17
C SER A 75 16.56 8.20 -7.08
N ALA A 76 16.36 8.01 -8.38
CA ALA A 76 17.45 7.98 -9.34
C ALA A 76 18.03 9.39 -9.56
N ILE A 77 17.17 10.41 -9.69
CA ILE A 77 17.62 11.79 -9.88
C ILE A 77 18.24 12.34 -8.59
N VAL A 78 17.52 12.20 -7.47
CA VAL A 78 17.96 12.63 -6.14
C VAL A 78 17.81 11.47 -5.18
N PRO A 79 18.93 10.84 -4.75
CA PRO A 79 18.89 9.71 -3.82
C PRO A 79 18.02 10.01 -2.58
N GLY A 80 17.17 9.06 -2.21
CA GLY A 80 16.28 9.17 -1.06
C GLY A 80 14.94 9.89 -1.28
N SER A 81 14.79 10.66 -2.36
CA SER A 81 13.56 11.44 -2.59
C SER A 81 12.32 10.57 -2.83
N GLY A 82 12.47 9.39 -3.41
CA GLY A 82 11.39 8.41 -3.58
C GLY A 82 10.91 7.79 -2.25
N TYR A 83 11.80 7.62 -1.28
CA TYR A 83 11.41 7.23 0.09
C TYR A 83 10.60 8.34 0.77
N MET A 84 11.02 9.59 0.63
CA MET A 84 10.29 10.75 1.17
C MET A 84 8.90 10.86 0.52
N TYR A 85 8.81 10.66 -0.80
CA TYR A 85 7.54 10.56 -1.52
C TYR A 85 6.62 9.47 -0.95
N ALA A 86 7.18 8.32 -0.53
CA ALA A 86 6.47 7.23 0.12
C ALA A 86 6.17 7.45 1.62
N GLY A 87 6.54 8.61 2.18
CA GLY A 87 6.35 8.94 3.61
C GLY A 87 7.40 8.32 4.54
N ARG A 88 8.50 7.78 4.00
CA ARG A 88 9.60 7.18 4.75
C ARG A 88 10.80 8.13 4.78
N THR A 89 10.64 9.28 5.43
CA THR A 89 11.66 10.34 5.42
C THR A 89 12.99 9.90 6.02
N GLY A 90 12.98 9.08 7.08
CA GLY A 90 14.20 8.53 7.69
C GLY A 90 15.04 7.73 6.69
N ASP A 91 14.42 6.74 6.02
CA ASP A 91 15.06 5.98 4.93
C ASP A 91 15.59 6.89 3.82
N GLY A 92 14.83 7.94 3.48
CA GLY A 92 15.23 8.92 2.46
C GLY A 92 16.51 9.68 2.84
N ILE A 93 16.61 10.16 4.08
CA ILE A 93 17.82 10.85 4.58
C ILE A 93 19.01 9.88 4.59
N THR A 94 18.83 8.65 5.07
CA THR A 94 19.89 7.64 5.06
C THR A 94 20.37 7.36 3.64
N ALA A 95 19.45 7.18 2.69
CA ALA A 95 19.79 6.94 1.29
C ALA A 95 20.53 8.13 0.67
N LEU A 96 20.14 9.36 0.99
CA LEU A 96 20.82 10.57 0.53
C LEU A 96 22.26 10.64 1.05
N ILE A 97 22.47 10.41 2.34
CA ILE A 97 23.81 10.45 2.95
C ILE A 97 24.70 9.35 2.35
N VAL A 98 24.23 8.11 2.33
CA VAL A 98 25.03 6.97 1.85
C VAL A 98 25.42 7.16 0.39
N ASN A 99 24.45 7.46 -0.49
CA ASN A 99 24.75 7.66 -1.91
C ASN A 99 25.54 8.93 -2.16
N GLY A 100 25.25 10.01 -1.42
CA GLY A 100 25.99 11.26 -1.50
C GLY A 100 27.46 11.08 -1.14
N LEU A 101 27.78 10.32 -0.09
CA LEU A 101 29.15 10.02 0.30
C LEU A 101 29.89 9.18 -0.76
N PHE A 102 29.24 8.17 -1.34
CA PHE A 102 29.85 7.39 -2.43
C PHE A 102 30.10 8.26 -3.67
N ILE A 103 29.11 9.05 -4.10
CA ILE A 103 29.24 9.95 -5.26
C ILE A 103 30.36 10.97 -5.00
N ALA A 104 30.36 11.63 -3.85
CA ALA A 104 31.38 12.61 -3.48
C ALA A 104 32.77 11.97 -3.42
N GLY A 105 32.90 10.79 -2.80
CA GLY A 105 34.16 10.06 -2.70
C GLY A 105 34.71 9.67 -4.08
N THR A 106 33.86 9.19 -4.97
CA THR A 106 34.24 8.87 -6.36
C THR A 106 34.68 10.13 -7.11
N VAL A 107 33.91 11.22 -7.03
CA VAL A 107 34.24 12.49 -7.71
C VAL A 107 35.58 13.06 -7.21
N VAL A 108 35.79 13.08 -5.89
CA VAL A 108 37.06 13.54 -5.29
C VAL A 108 38.24 12.67 -5.74
N ALA A 109 38.08 11.35 -5.77
CA ALA A 109 39.14 10.44 -6.21
C ALA A 109 39.49 10.65 -7.69
N ILE A 110 38.49 10.89 -8.56
CA ILE A 110 38.71 11.24 -9.97
C ILE A 110 39.45 12.56 -10.09
N HIS A 111 39.06 13.60 -9.34
CA HIS A 111 39.73 14.90 -9.36
C HIS A 111 41.19 14.84 -8.89
N GLN A 112 41.52 13.89 -8.03
CA GLN A 112 42.90 13.62 -7.58
C GLN A 112 43.65 12.64 -8.49
N GLU A 113 43.08 12.28 -9.65
CA GLU A 113 43.61 11.29 -10.60
C GLU A 113 43.84 9.90 -9.99
N ASN A 114 43.21 9.61 -8.85
CA ASN A 114 43.28 8.32 -8.17
C ASN A 114 42.17 7.39 -8.68
N TYR A 115 42.34 6.93 -9.92
CA TYR A 115 41.35 6.10 -10.61
C TYR A 115 41.11 4.74 -9.93
N ALA A 116 42.12 4.19 -9.26
CA ALA A 116 41.97 2.94 -8.51
C ALA A 116 40.98 3.11 -7.35
N VAL A 117 41.14 4.17 -6.55
CA VAL A 117 40.19 4.49 -5.46
C VAL A 117 38.82 4.86 -6.03
N ALA A 118 38.75 5.63 -7.12
CA ALA A 118 37.49 5.97 -7.76
C ALA A 118 36.72 4.71 -8.21
N ALA A 119 37.41 3.74 -8.81
CA ALA A 119 36.82 2.49 -9.25
C ALA A 119 36.29 1.65 -8.08
N ILE A 120 37.03 1.58 -6.97
CA ILE A 120 36.61 0.84 -5.78
C ILE A 120 35.41 1.52 -5.12
N VAL A 121 35.49 2.82 -4.85
CA VAL A 121 34.43 3.58 -4.16
C VAL A 121 33.16 3.62 -5.02
N GLY A 122 33.30 3.91 -6.31
CA GLY A 122 32.18 3.93 -7.25
C GLY A 122 31.59 2.54 -7.46
N GLY A 123 32.45 1.52 -7.62
CA GLY A 123 32.03 0.12 -7.77
C GLY A 123 31.25 -0.40 -6.57
N ILE A 124 31.69 -0.09 -5.35
CA ILE A 124 30.96 -0.43 -4.12
C ILE A 124 29.69 0.41 -3.99
N GLY A 125 29.71 1.68 -4.38
CA GLY A 125 28.56 2.58 -4.31
C GLY A 125 27.42 2.22 -5.26
N LEU A 126 27.72 1.60 -6.41
CA LEU A 126 26.72 1.23 -7.43
C LEU A 126 25.57 0.37 -6.88
N PRO A 127 25.82 -0.75 -6.16
CA PRO A 127 24.76 -1.50 -5.47
C PRO A 127 23.90 -0.66 -4.51
N PHE A 128 24.49 0.30 -3.78
CA PHE A 128 23.73 1.17 -2.88
C PHE A 128 22.82 2.13 -3.65
N TYR A 129 23.30 2.64 -4.79
CA TYR A 129 22.52 3.51 -5.67
C TYR A 129 21.35 2.78 -6.30
N VAL A 130 21.61 1.59 -6.86
CA VAL A 130 20.58 0.71 -7.40
C VAL A 130 19.58 0.30 -6.30
N GLY A 131 20.08 -0.09 -5.13
CA GLY A 131 19.26 -0.44 -3.97
C GLY A 131 18.36 0.70 -3.49
N ASN A 132 18.84 1.94 -3.54
CA ASN A 132 18.03 3.12 -3.23
C ASN A 132 16.84 3.28 -4.20
N ILE A 133 17.04 3.06 -5.50
CA ILE A 133 15.96 3.14 -6.51
C ILE A 133 14.90 2.05 -6.26
N TYR A 134 15.33 0.79 -6.17
CA TYR A 134 14.41 -0.34 -5.94
C TYR A 134 13.70 -0.23 -4.59
N GLY A 135 14.43 0.16 -3.54
CA GLY A 135 13.87 0.32 -2.21
C GLY A 135 12.84 1.44 -2.14
N SER A 136 13.03 2.52 -2.90
CA SER A 136 12.06 3.62 -3.02
C SER A 136 10.78 3.18 -3.73
N ALA A 137 10.90 2.44 -4.83
CA ALA A 137 9.75 1.84 -5.52
C ALA A 137 8.99 0.88 -4.59
N ASN A 138 9.72 0.05 -3.84
CA ASN A 138 9.14 -0.87 -2.86
C ASN A 138 8.44 -0.12 -1.71
N ALA A 139 8.99 1.01 -1.24
CA ALA A 139 8.36 1.83 -0.22
C ALA A 139 6.98 2.35 -0.66
N ALA A 140 6.86 2.82 -1.91
CA ALA A 140 5.56 3.22 -2.46
C ALA A 140 4.57 2.05 -2.57
N THR A 141 5.06 0.86 -2.97
CA THR A 141 4.25 -0.37 -2.98
C THR A 141 3.76 -0.74 -1.58
N LYS A 142 4.64 -0.70 -0.56
CA LYS A 142 4.28 -0.96 0.84
C LYS A 142 3.27 0.06 1.35
N TRP A 143 3.41 1.34 0.99
CA TRP A 143 2.43 2.37 1.32
C TRP A 143 1.04 2.03 0.76
N ASN A 144 0.97 1.63 -0.52
CA ASN A 144 -0.30 1.22 -1.16
C ASN A 144 -0.95 0.02 -0.47
N ILE A 145 -0.15 -0.96 -0.06
CA ILE A 145 -0.61 -2.14 0.69
C ILE A 145 -1.14 -1.72 2.06
N GLY A 146 -0.43 -0.83 2.76
CA GLY A 146 -0.83 -0.29 4.05
C GLY A 146 -2.18 0.41 4.02
N VAL A 147 -2.40 1.29 3.04
CA VAL A 147 -3.70 1.98 2.84
C VAL A 147 -4.85 0.98 2.65
N ARG A 148 -4.62 -0.08 1.86
CA ARG A 148 -5.64 -1.12 1.65
C ARG A 148 -5.88 -1.95 2.91
N LYS A 149 -4.83 -2.29 3.66
CA LYS A 149 -4.94 -3.05 4.91
C LYS A 149 -5.70 -2.25 5.98
N ASP A 150 -5.49 -0.95 6.05
CA ASP A 150 -6.23 -0.06 6.95
C ASP A 150 -7.73 -0.04 6.61
N LEU A 151 -8.08 0.13 5.32
CA LEU A 151 -9.47 0.08 4.89
C LEU A 151 -10.12 -1.29 5.16
N ARG A 152 -9.40 -2.38 4.92
CA ARG A 152 -9.86 -3.74 5.27
C ARG A 152 -10.16 -3.87 6.76
N GLY A 153 -9.28 -3.34 7.62
CA GLY A 153 -9.46 -3.34 9.07
C GLY A 153 -10.72 -2.58 9.48
N LYS A 154 -10.93 -1.39 8.91
CA LYS A 154 -12.14 -0.59 9.14
C LYS A 154 -13.42 -1.32 8.73
N ILE A 155 -13.42 -1.98 7.57
CA ILE A 155 -14.55 -2.79 7.09
C ILE A 155 -14.82 -3.99 8.00
N ALA A 156 -13.78 -4.70 8.45
CA ALA A 156 -13.95 -5.84 9.35
C ALA A 156 -14.52 -5.43 10.72
N VAL A 157 -14.06 -4.29 11.25
CA VAL A 157 -14.56 -3.71 12.51
C VAL A 157 -16.00 -3.23 12.36
N SER A 158 -16.33 -2.51 11.29
CA SER A 158 -17.70 -2.02 11.07
C SER A 158 -18.69 -3.16 10.94
N LEU A 159 -18.32 -4.25 10.28
CA LEU A 159 -19.19 -5.43 10.11
C LEU A 159 -19.40 -6.26 11.40
N ASP A 160 -18.79 -5.88 12.53
CA ASP A 160 -18.74 -6.68 13.77
C ASP A 160 -18.34 -8.14 13.50
N TYR A 161 -17.48 -8.32 12.49
CA TYR A 161 -17.01 -9.63 12.08
C TYR A 161 -15.75 -9.95 12.87
N ARG A 162 -15.93 -10.47 14.09
CA ARG A 162 -14.84 -10.98 14.93
C ARG A 162 -14.39 -12.34 14.40
N PHE A 163 -13.11 -12.46 14.07
CA PHE A 163 -12.43 -13.75 13.89
C PHE A 163 -12.12 -14.36 15.25
#